data_AF-A0A7W0FDF1-F1
#
_entry.id   AF-A0A7W0FDF1-F1
#
_cell.length_a   1.000
_cell.length_b   1.000
_cell.length_c   1.000
_cell.angle_alpha   90.00
_cell.angle_beta   90.00
_cell.angle_gamma   90.00
#
_symmetry.space_group_name_H-M   'P 1'
#
loop_
_entity.id
_entity.type
_entity.pdbx_description
1 polymer ?
#
loop_
_entity_poly.entity_id
_entity_poly.type
_entity_poly.pdbx_seq_one_letter_code
_entity_poly.pdbx_strand_id
1 'polypeptide(L)'
;LVICLGKSTYARSGIIVNVTPLEPEWEGYITISISNTAPVPAKLYSNEGLAQLIFLGASEMCETSYADKAGKYQAQKGITLSKT
;
A
#
# COMPACT_ATOMS: atom_id res chain seq x y z
N LEU A 1 10.75 -4.82 5.70
CA LEU A 1 9.38 -5.19 5.25
C LEU A 1 8.43 -4.13 5.78
N VAL A 2 7.45 -3.70 4.99
CA VAL A 2 6.44 -2.72 5.46
C VAL A 2 5.05 -3.30 5.23
N ILE A 3 4.20 -3.21 6.26
CA ILE A 3 2.80 -3.61 6.17
C ILE A 3 1.95 -2.34 6.10
N CYS A 4 1.04 -2.28 5.14
CA CYS A 4 0.06 -1.21 5.02
C CYS A 4 -1.30 -1.67 5.55
N LEU A 5 -1.91 -0.87 6.43
CA LEU A 5 -3.22 -1.15 7.01
C LEU A 5 -4.14 0.07 6.85
N GLY A 6 -5.42 -0.19 6.57
CA GLY A 6 -6.45 0.85 6.62
C GLY A 6 -6.67 1.35 8.06
N LYS A 7 -7.04 2.63 8.21
CA LYS A 7 -7.38 3.17 9.55
C LYS A 7 -8.78 2.74 9.98
N SER A 8 -8.95 2.54 11.29
CA SER A 8 -10.21 2.09 11.89
C SER A 8 -11.38 3.04 11.61
N THR A 9 -11.14 4.35 11.48
CA THR A 9 -12.14 5.35 11.11
C THR A 9 -12.81 5.00 9.77
N TYR A 10 -12.02 4.65 8.76
CA TYR A 10 -12.52 4.32 7.42
C TYR A 10 -13.15 2.93 7.37
N ALA A 11 -12.53 1.95 8.04
CA ALA A 11 -13.08 0.60 8.14
C ALA A 11 -14.50 0.59 8.75
N ARG A 12 -14.75 1.41 9.78
CA ARG A 12 -16.07 1.57 10.40
C ARG A 12 -17.12 2.21 9.50
N SER A 13 -16.70 2.97 8.49
CA SER A 13 -17.57 3.54 7.46
C SER A 13 -17.73 2.63 6.24
N GLY A 14 -17.23 1.39 6.28
CA GLY A 14 -17.29 0.43 5.18
C GLY A 14 -16.23 0.65 4.10
N ILE A 15 -15.24 1.52 4.33
CA ILE A 15 -14.14 1.76 3.40
C ILE A 15 -12.97 0.84 3.77
N ILE A 16 -12.67 -0.08 2.86
CA ILE A 16 -11.59 -1.04 3.00
C ILE A 16 -10.46 -0.65 2.06
N VAL A 17 -9.25 -0.60 2.62
CA VAL A 17 -8.01 -0.38 1.89
C VAL A 17 -7.28 -1.71 1.75
N ASN A 18 -6.93 -2.07 0.53
CA ASN A 18 -6.08 -3.22 0.26
C ASN A 18 -4.78 -2.80 -0.43
N VAL A 19 -3.67 -3.22 0.16
CA VAL A 19 -2.30 -2.96 -0.28
C VAL A 19 -1.48 -4.19 0.10
N THR A 20 -0.65 -4.70 -0.81
CA THR A 20 0.28 -5.79 -0.52
C THR A 20 1.48 -5.27 0.28
N PRO A 21 2.11 -6.11 1.13
CA PRO A 21 3.33 -5.70 1.83
C PRO A 21 4.41 -5.16 0.88
N LEU A 22 5.17 -4.17 1.35
CA LEU A 22 6.29 -3.59 0.60
C LEU A 22 7.59 -4.27 1.01
N GLU A 23 8.29 -4.81 0.02
CA GLU A 23 9.58 -5.48 0.19
C GLU A 23 10.70 -4.47 0.49
N PRO A 24 11.83 -4.90 1.08
CA PRO A 24 13.00 -4.06 1.26
C PRO A 24 13.45 -3.39 -0.05
N GLU A 25 13.86 -2.12 0.05
CA GLU A 25 14.32 -1.27 -1.05
C GLU A 25 13.29 -1.01 -2.17
N TRP A 26 12.02 -1.36 -1.95
CA TRP A 26 10.95 -0.87 -2.82
C TRP A 26 10.82 0.66 -2.69
N GLU A 27 10.75 1.35 -3.83
CA GLU A 27 10.48 2.80 -3.89
C GLU A 27 9.33 3.14 -4.85
N GLY A 28 8.58 4.19 -4.53
CA GLY A 28 7.53 4.73 -5.39
C GLY A 28 6.28 5.17 -4.65
N TYR A 29 5.24 5.51 -5.41
CA TYR A 29 3.90 5.76 -4.88
C TYR A 29 3.18 4.44 -4.65
N ILE A 30 2.53 4.24 -3.50
CA ILE A 30 1.81 2.99 -3.22
C ILE A 30 0.51 2.97 -4.02
N THR A 31 0.28 1.90 -4.78
CA THR A 31 -1.03 1.66 -5.41
C THR A 31 -2.00 1.13 -4.35
N ILE A 32 -3.10 1.86 -4.12
CA ILE A 32 -4.11 1.50 -3.14
C ILE A 32 -5.38 1.03 -3.87
N SER A 33 -5.86 -0.17 -3.52
CA SER A 33 -7.20 -0.61 -3.91
C SER A 33 -8.20 -0.26 -2.82
N ILE A 34 -9.32 0.36 -3.21
CA ILE A 34 -10.36 0.85 -2.30
C ILE A 34 -11.66 0.13 -2.62
N SER A 35 -12.27 -0.46 -1.60
CA SER A 35 -13.59 -1.08 -1.68
C SER A 35 -14.56 -0.38 -0.73
N ASN A 36 -15.76 -0.06 -1.23
CA ASN A 36 -16.87 0.41 -0.40
C ASN A 36 -17.85 -0.75 -0.17
N THR A 37 -17.95 -1.20 1.07
CA THR A 37 -18.88 -2.26 1.49
C THR A 37 -20.11 -1.70 2.22
N ALA A 38 -20.23 -0.39 2.36
CA ALA A 38 -21.42 0.24 2.92
C ALA A 38 -22.56 0.31 1.89
N PRO A 39 -23.83 0.33 2.32
CA PRO A 39 -24.97 0.45 1.42
C PRO A 39 -25.15 1.86 0.84
N VAL A 40 -24.32 2.82 1.24
CA VAL A 40 -24.39 4.23 0.82
C VAL A 40 -23.10 4.65 0.12
N PRO A 41 -23.17 5.61 -0.84
CA PRO A 41 -21.98 6.19 -1.43
C PRO A 41 -21.10 6.88 -0.39
N ALA A 42 -19.79 6.73 -0.55
CA ALA A 42 -18.80 7.39 0.30
C ALA A 42 -17.99 8.39 -0.52
N LYS A 43 -17.65 9.54 0.10
CA LYS A 43 -16.72 10.51 -0.46
C LYS A 43 -15.37 10.35 0.25
N LEU A 44 -14.30 10.29 -0.53
CA LEU A 44 -12.93 10.25 -0.03
C LEU A 44 -12.21 11.49 -0.52
N TYR A 45 -11.57 12.21 0.39
CA TYR A 45 -10.82 13.41 0.05
C TYR A 45 -9.32 13.15 0.12
N SER A 46 -8.57 13.83 -0.74
CA SER A 46 -7.11 13.82 -0.71
C SER A 46 -6.60 14.32 0.65
N ASN A 47 -5.49 13.74 1.12
CA ASN A 47 -4.74 14.16 2.33
C ASN A 47 -5.42 13.90 3.69
N GLU A 48 -6.55 13.20 3.76
CA GLU A 48 -7.17 12.83 5.06
C GLU A 48 -6.41 11.71 5.81
N GLY A 49 -5.48 11.03 5.14
CA GLY A 49 -4.73 9.92 5.70
C GLY A 49 -5.59 8.67 5.86
N LEU A 50 -5.74 7.92 4.77
CA LEU A 50 -6.61 6.75 4.65
C LEU A 50 -6.04 5.46 5.27
N ALA A 51 -4.71 5.35 5.29
CA ALA A 51 -3.97 4.16 5.73
C ALA A 51 -2.79 4.55 6.62
N GLN A 52 -2.15 3.56 7.21
CA GLN A 52 -0.92 3.67 7.99
C GLN A 52 0.06 2.58 7.57
N LEU A 53 1.35 2.88 7.73
CA LEU A 53 2.45 1.97 7.43
C LEU A 53 3.12 1.53 8.73
N ILE A 54 3.37 0.23 8.85
CA ILE A 54 4.13 -0.37 9.94
C ILE A 54 5.44 -0.89 9.35
N PHE A 55 6.54 -0.30 9.80
CA PHE A 55 7.88 -0.70 9.40
C PHE A 55 8.38 -1.82 10.31
N LEU A 56 8.69 -2.96 9.71
CA LEU A 56 9.27 -4.10 10.40
C LEU A 56 10.78 -4.10 10.14
N GLY A 57 11.53 -3.87 11.21
CA GLY A 57 12.98 -3.96 11.21
C GLY A 57 13.46 -5.39 10.98
N ALA A 58 14.55 -5.54 10.23
CA ALA A 58 15.23 -6.80 10.06
C ALA A 58 16.44 -6.87 11.00
N SER A 59 16.76 -8.07 11.51
CA SER A 59 18.00 -8.31 12.26
C SER A 59 19.23 -8.37 11.35
N GLU A 60 19.03 -8.66 10.07
CA GLU A 60 20.07 -8.88 9.07
C GLU A 60 19.66 -8.23 7.74
N MET A 61 20.63 -8.01 6.85
CA MET A 61 20.37 -7.51 5.50
C MET A 61 19.69 -8.60 4.66
N CYS A 62 18.73 -8.24 3.80
CA CYS A 62 18.14 -9.21 2.89
C CYS A 62 19.15 -9.62 1.80
N GLU A 63 19.19 -10.91 1.47
CA GLU A 63 20.07 -11.43 0.41
C GLU A 63 19.72 -10.90 -0.99
N THR A 64 18.44 -10.61 -1.23
CA THR A 64 17.96 -10.05 -2.49
C THR A 64 16.78 -9.14 -2.22
N SER A 65 16.94 -7.85 -2.50
CA SER A 65 15.94 -6.82 -2.30
C SER A 65 14.94 -6.75 -3.47
N TYR A 66 13.91 -5.90 -3.34
CA TYR A 66 13.00 -5.63 -4.46
C TYR A 66 13.71 -4.88 -5.60
N ALA A 67 14.67 -4.03 -5.26
CA ALA A 67 15.48 -3.30 -6.22
C ALA A 67 16.40 -4.25 -7.00
N ASP A 68 17.05 -5.20 -6.31
CA ASP A 68 17.91 -6.22 -6.93
C ASP A 68 17.16 -7.07 -7.95
N LYS A 69 15.88 -7.38 -7.67
CA LYS A 69 15.00 -8.15 -8.56
C LYS A 69 14.57 -7.38 -9.82
N ALA A 70 14.93 -6.10 -9.96
CA ALA A 70 14.39 -5.20 -10.96
C ALA A 70 12.84 -5.27 -11.00
N GLY A 71 12.22 -5.21 -9.82
CA GLY A 71 10.80 -5.47 -9.65
C GLY A 71 9.90 -4.61 -10.54
N LYS A 72 8.82 -5.21 -11.06
CA LYS A 72 7.90 -4.61 -12.05
C LYS A 72 7.35 -3.23 -11.67
N TYR A 73 7.26 -2.94 -10.37
CA TYR A 73 6.63 -1.75 -9.80
C TYR A 73 7.63 -0.84 -9.08
N GLN A 74 8.94 -1.02 -9.31
CA GLN A 74 9.97 -0.16 -8.74
C GLN A 74 9.91 1.25 -9.34
N ALA A 75 10.13 2.26 -8.50
CA ALA A 75 10.15 3.68 -8.85
C ALA A 75 8.85 4.18 -9.52
N GLN A 76 7.71 3.54 -9.25
CA GLN A 76 6.44 3.94 -9.87
C GLN A 76 6.01 5.34 -9.42
N LYS A 77 5.58 6.16 -10.38
CA LYS A 77 5.22 7.57 -10.16
C LYS A 77 3.71 7.84 -10.03
N GLY A 78 2.88 6.81 -10.19
CA GLY A 78 1.43 6.93 -10.18
C GLY A 78 0.74 5.57 -10.12
N ILE A 79 -0.55 5.54 -10.45
CA ILE A 79 -1.33 4.30 -10.48
C ILE A 79 -0.85 3.45 -11.66
N THR A 80 -0.12 2.38 -11.35
CA THR A 80 0.34 1.40 -12.33
C THR A 80 -0.65 0.25 -12.42
N LEU A 81 -1.14 -0.05 -13.62
CA LEU A 81 -1.94 -1.24 -13.88
C LEU A 81 -1.06 -2.50 -13.81
N SER A 82 -1.70 -3.66 -13.63
CA SER A 82 -1.00 -4.94 -13.59
C SER A 82 -0.13 -5.14 -14.84
N LYS A 83 1.13 -5.53 -14.64
CA LYS A 83 2.07 -5.85 -15.72
C LYS A 83 2.25 -7.37 -15.82
N THR A 84 2.02 -7.92 -17.01
CA THR A 84 2.31 -9.32 -17.34
C THR A 84 3.79 -9.64 -17.22
#